data_AF-A0A7Z9FC19-F1
#
_entry.id   AF-A0A7Z9FC19-F1
#
_cell.length_a   1.000
_cell.length_b   1.000
_cell.length_c   1.000
_cell.angle_alpha   90.00
_cell.angle_beta   90.00
_cell.angle_gamma   90.00
#
_symmetry.space_group_name_H-M   'P 1'
#
loop_
_entity.id
_entity.type
_entity.pdbx_description
1 polymer ?
#
loop_
_entity_poly.entity_id
_entity_poly.type
_entity_poly.pdbx_seq_one_letter_code
_entity_poly.pdbx_strand_id
1 'polypeptide(L)'
;MPATDSYFITTPIYYVNDVPHLGHAYTTIVCDSLARFMRLDGKEVMFLTGTDEHGQKVEKSARSAGETPSDFTDRVSQRFRDLTAKLGISNDDFIRTTEQRHIKACQAIWTALVKSGDIYLGSYAGWYSVRDEAFFAEGELINGEFGERVAPSGASIEWVEEPSYFFRLSRWQQPLLDFYEKHPHFILPETRRNEVVSFVKGGLQDLSVSRTSFRWGVPVPCDNNHIMYVWLDALTNYLTATGYPEPLSVSFQRFWPATVHVVGKDILRFHAVYWPAFLMSAGITPPERVFAHGWWTVEGQKMSKSLHNVVEPFDLVDKFGLDQVRYFLLREVPFGSDGNFSETALI
;
A
#
# COMPACT_ATOMS: atom_id res chain seq x y z
N MET A 1 -22.12 1.21 28.90
CA MET A 1 -21.24 2.40 28.91
C MET A 1 -21.47 3.11 27.59
N PRO A 2 -21.68 4.44 27.54
CA PRO A 2 -21.75 5.10 26.24
C PRO A 2 -20.44 4.82 25.51
N ALA A 3 -20.52 4.39 24.26
CA ALA A 3 -19.34 4.14 23.44
C ALA A 3 -18.51 5.42 23.43
N THR A 4 -17.32 5.37 24.00
CA THR A 4 -16.30 6.36 23.71
C THR A 4 -16.04 6.33 22.22
N ASP A 5 -16.24 7.48 21.56
CA ASP A 5 -16.24 7.63 20.11
C ASP A 5 -14.81 7.39 19.60
N SER A 6 -14.51 6.15 19.20
CA SER A 6 -13.19 5.68 18.78
C SER A 6 -12.76 6.28 17.44
N TYR A 7 -11.47 6.52 17.26
CA TYR A 7 -10.92 7.06 16.03
C TYR A 7 -9.70 6.25 15.59
N PHE A 8 -9.82 5.49 14.50
CA PHE A 8 -8.71 4.72 13.94
C PHE A 8 -8.19 5.39 12.67
N ILE A 9 -6.95 5.86 12.74
CA ILE A 9 -6.24 6.52 11.63
C ILE A 9 -4.98 5.76 11.27
N THR A 10 -4.73 5.63 9.96
CA THR A 10 -3.55 4.93 9.46
C THR A 10 -2.80 5.77 8.42
N THR A 11 -1.47 5.69 8.45
CA THR A 11 -0.67 5.91 7.23
C THR A 11 -0.77 4.68 6.32
N PRO A 12 -0.24 4.71 5.09
CA PRO A 12 0.22 3.49 4.43
C PRO A 12 1.38 2.91 5.24
N ILE A 13 1.66 1.62 5.04
CA ILE A 13 2.96 1.06 5.41
C ILE A 13 3.96 1.32 4.29
N TYR A 14 5.21 1.64 4.65
CA TYR A 14 6.21 2.11 3.69
C TYR A 14 7.09 0.97 3.19
N TYR A 15 7.29 0.91 1.88
CA TYR A 15 8.07 -0.14 1.24
C TYR A 15 9.56 0.01 1.57
N VAL A 16 10.19 -1.02 2.14
CA VAL A 16 11.56 -0.94 2.69
C VAL A 16 12.65 -1.22 1.67
N ASN A 17 12.41 -0.99 0.38
CA ASN A 17 13.47 -1.10 -0.62
C ASN A 17 14.50 0.03 -0.53
N ASP A 18 14.22 1.06 0.28
CA ASP A 18 15.03 2.28 0.40
C ASP A 18 14.84 3.03 1.73
N VAL A 19 15.64 4.07 1.93
CA VAL A 19 15.60 4.98 3.07
C VAL A 19 14.38 5.91 3.04
N PRO A 20 13.91 6.38 4.21
CA PRO A 20 12.81 7.33 4.26
C PRO A 20 13.10 8.67 3.56
N HIS A 21 12.09 9.25 2.89
CA HIS A 21 12.17 10.57 2.25
C HIS A 21 11.00 11.47 2.67
N LEU A 22 11.01 12.74 2.25
CA LEU A 22 9.99 13.74 2.61
C LEU A 22 8.54 13.29 2.40
N GLY A 23 8.26 12.52 1.34
CA GLY A 23 6.92 11.94 1.11
C GLY A 23 6.41 11.07 2.27
N HIS A 24 7.26 10.22 2.86
CA HIS A 24 6.90 9.39 4.01
C HIS A 24 6.67 10.25 5.26
N ALA A 25 7.57 11.21 5.49
CA ALA A 25 7.47 12.16 6.59
C ALA A 25 6.16 12.96 6.52
N TYR A 26 5.80 13.46 5.35
CA TYR A 26 4.57 14.24 5.13
C TYR A 26 3.32 13.47 5.53
N THR A 27 3.11 12.28 4.98
CA THR A 27 1.93 11.46 5.30
C THR A 27 1.88 11.14 6.80
N THR A 28 3.03 10.81 7.39
CA THR A 28 3.12 10.49 8.83
C THR A 28 2.79 11.70 9.71
N ILE A 29 3.29 12.90 9.37
CA ILE A 29 3.01 14.15 10.09
C ILE A 29 1.54 14.56 9.97
N VAL A 30 0.92 14.39 8.80
CA VAL A 30 -0.52 14.63 8.60
C VAL A 30 -1.34 13.73 9.53
N CYS A 31 -1.07 12.43 9.51
CA CYS A 31 -1.79 11.49 10.38
C CYS A 31 -1.57 11.78 11.86
N ASP A 32 -0.33 12.08 12.26
CA ASP A 32 -0.01 12.44 13.64
C ASP A 32 -0.76 13.70 14.09
N SER A 33 -0.85 14.71 13.23
CA SER A 33 -1.56 15.95 13.54
C SER A 33 -3.05 15.73 13.73
N LEU A 34 -3.67 14.90 12.87
CA LEU A 34 -5.07 14.50 13.02
C LEU A 34 -5.28 13.62 14.26
N ALA A 35 -4.40 12.66 14.52
CA ALA A 35 -4.45 11.81 15.71
C ALA A 35 -4.39 12.65 16.99
N ARG A 36 -3.44 13.58 17.08
CA ARG A 36 -3.31 14.52 18.21
C ARG A 36 -4.54 15.40 18.37
N PHE A 37 -5.07 15.95 17.27
CA PHE A 37 -6.29 16.75 17.31
C PHE A 37 -7.47 15.94 17.86
N MET A 38 -7.68 14.71 17.39
CA MET A 38 -8.77 13.86 17.85
C MET A 38 -8.61 13.43 19.32
N ARG A 39 -7.36 13.20 19.79
CA ARG A 39 -7.09 12.98 21.22
C ARG A 39 -7.44 14.22 22.06
N LEU A 40 -7.11 15.42 21.58
CA LEU A 40 -7.47 16.69 22.24
C LEU A 40 -9.00 16.91 22.24
N ASP A 41 -9.69 16.43 21.22
CA ASP A 41 -11.16 16.42 21.12
C ASP A 41 -11.84 15.30 21.95
N GLY A 42 -11.06 14.63 22.82
CA GLY A 42 -11.58 13.63 23.76
C GLY A 42 -11.89 12.26 23.17
N LYS A 43 -11.48 11.99 21.91
CA LYS A 43 -11.65 10.68 21.28
C LYS A 43 -10.60 9.68 21.76
N GLU A 44 -10.98 8.42 21.76
CA GLU A 44 -10.04 7.32 21.94
C GLU A 44 -9.39 6.99 20.60
N VAL A 45 -8.11 7.32 20.46
CA VAL A 45 -7.42 7.24 19.17
C VAL A 45 -6.52 6.03 19.11
N MET A 46 -6.56 5.34 17.98
CA MET A 46 -5.53 4.41 17.54
C MET A 46 -4.89 4.98 16.27
N PHE A 47 -3.58 5.21 16.31
CA PHE A 47 -2.81 5.69 15.17
C PHE A 47 -1.76 4.65 14.76
N LEU A 48 -1.93 4.11 13.55
CA LEU A 48 -1.05 3.09 12.98
C LEU A 48 -0.14 3.67 11.89
N THR A 49 1.13 3.28 11.94
CA THR A 49 2.09 3.37 10.84
C THR A 49 2.94 2.10 10.76
N GLY A 50 3.82 1.95 9.77
CA GLY A 50 4.64 0.74 9.66
C GLY A 50 5.39 0.57 8.36
N THR A 51 5.88 -0.66 8.13
CA THR A 51 6.70 -1.03 6.97
C THR A 51 6.19 -2.26 6.23
N ASP A 52 6.19 -2.14 4.89
CA ASP A 52 5.97 -3.23 3.95
C ASP A 52 7.31 -3.83 3.53
N GLU A 53 7.50 -5.10 3.85
CA GLU A 53 8.81 -5.74 3.92
C GLU A 53 8.94 -6.92 2.97
N HIS A 54 7.88 -7.32 2.27
CA HIS A 54 7.89 -8.46 1.36
C HIS A 54 8.05 -8.05 -0.11
N GLY A 55 8.26 -9.02 -0.99
CA GLY A 55 8.29 -8.80 -2.43
C GLY A 55 9.68 -8.87 -3.07
N GLN A 56 9.68 -9.10 -4.38
CA GLN A 56 10.88 -9.28 -5.21
C GLN A 56 11.85 -8.09 -5.15
N LYS A 57 11.32 -6.87 -5.04
CA LYS A 57 12.17 -5.66 -4.98
C LYS A 57 12.98 -5.60 -3.70
N VAL A 58 12.40 -5.95 -2.55
CA VAL A 58 13.13 -6.03 -1.28
C VAL A 58 14.19 -7.14 -1.35
N GLU A 59 13.85 -8.32 -1.86
CA GLU A 59 14.81 -9.42 -2.03
C GLU A 59 15.99 -9.03 -2.92
N LYS A 60 15.73 -8.30 -4.02
CA LYS A 60 16.77 -7.78 -4.92
C LYS A 60 17.64 -6.73 -4.22
N SER A 61 17.05 -5.80 -3.47
CA SER A 61 17.80 -4.80 -2.69
C SER A 61 18.70 -5.44 -1.63
N ALA A 62 18.18 -6.42 -0.88
CA ALA A 62 18.94 -7.18 0.11
C ALA A 62 20.14 -7.90 -0.54
N ARG A 63 19.91 -8.60 -1.66
CA ARG A 63 20.99 -9.25 -2.42
C ARG A 63 22.04 -8.26 -2.92
N SER A 64 21.63 -7.08 -3.36
CA SER A 64 22.53 -6.03 -3.86
C SER A 64 23.36 -5.41 -2.73
N ALA A 65 22.83 -5.42 -1.50
CA ALA A 65 23.52 -5.00 -0.28
C ALA A 65 24.39 -6.11 0.34
N GLY A 66 24.34 -7.35 -0.17
CA GLY A 66 25.05 -8.49 0.42
C GLY A 66 24.45 -8.98 1.75
N GLU A 67 23.19 -8.65 2.02
CA GLU A 67 22.47 -8.98 3.26
C GLU A 67 21.39 -10.05 3.01
N THR A 68 20.96 -10.77 4.05
CA THR A 68 19.73 -11.57 3.94
C THR A 68 18.51 -10.63 3.87
N PRO A 69 17.39 -11.02 3.24
CA PRO A 69 16.20 -10.19 3.22
C PRO A 69 15.71 -9.78 4.62
N SER A 70 15.82 -10.66 5.61
CA SER A 70 15.44 -10.36 7.00
C SER A 70 16.33 -9.29 7.62
N ASP A 71 17.66 -9.43 7.51
CA ASP A 71 18.59 -8.44 8.08
C ASP A 71 18.43 -7.07 7.41
N PHE A 72 18.19 -7.08 6.09
CA PHE A 72 17.96 -5.87 5.31
C PHE A 72 16.66 -5.16 5.74
N THR A 73 15.56 -5.91 5.89
CA THR A 73 14.27 -5.32 6.30
C THR A 73 14.32 -4.86 7.76
N ASP A 74 15.00 -5.59 8.65
CA ASP A 74 15.23 -5.17 10.04
C ASP A 74 15.96 -3.82 10.09
N ARG A 75 17.07 -3.68 9.35
CA ARG A 75 17.87 -2.45 9.30
C ARG A 75 17.10 -1.27 8.72
N VAL A 76 16.36 -1.47 7.62
CA VAL A 76 15.61 -0.40 6.96
C VAL A 76 14.37 -0.02 7.78
N SER A 77 13.65 -0.99 8.34
CA SER A 77 12.51 -0.75 9.23
C SER A 77 12.92 0.05 10.47
N GLN A 78 14.10 -0.25 11.04
CA GLN A 78 14.66 0.54 12.14
C GLN A 78 14.84 2.01 11.75
N ARG A 79 15.32 2.32 10.54
CA ARG A 79 15.42 3.72 10.07
C ARG A 79 14.08 4.44 10.00
N PHE A 80 12.99 3.74 9.62
CA PHE A 80 11.65 4.32 9.66
C PHE A 80 11.18 4.57 11.10
N ARG A 81 11.49 3.67 12.05
CA ARG A 81 11.20 3.87 13.49
C ARG A 81 12.02 5.03 14.08
N ASP A 82 13.28 5.17 13.68
CA ASP A 82 14.11 6.30 14.08
C ASP A 82 13.55 7.61 13.52
N LEU A 83 12.99 7.58 12.31
CA LEU A 83 12.33 8.74 11.73
C LEU A 83 11.06 9.11 12.49
N THR A 84 10.23 8.15 12.89
CA THR A 84 9.02 8.47 13.68
C THR A 84 9.40 9.11 15.02
N ALA A 85 10.48 8.65 15.66
CA ALA A 85 11.03 9.29 16.85
C ALA A 85 11.55 10.71 16.56
N LYS A 86 12.33 10.89 15.49
CA LYS A 86 12.88 12.19 15.06
C LYS A 86 11.77 13.22 14.77
N LEU A 87 10.66 12.78 14.20
CA LEU A 87 9.50 13.60 13.85
C LEU A 87 8.50 13.81 15.01
N GLY A 88 8.78 13.24 16.18
CA GLY A 88 7.90 13.34 17.34
C GLY A 88 6.51 12.72 17.10
N ILE A 89 6.44 11.63 16.32
CA ILE A 89 5.19 10.97 15.95
C ILE A 89 4.63 10.20 17.15
N SER A 90 3.33 10.33 17.36
CA SER A 90 2.58 9.73 18.47
C SER A 90 1.74 8.53 18.02
N ASN A 91 2.30 7.67 17.17
CA ASN A 91 1.64 6.44 16.75
C ASN A 91 1.52 5.45 17.93
N ASP A 92 0.41 4.73 18.00
CA ASP A 92 0.13 3.75 19.05
C ASP A 92 0.71 2.37 18.69
N ASP A 93 0.88 2.09 17.39
CA ASP A 93 1.52 0.88 16.88
C ASP A 93 2.42 1.20 15.68
N PHE A 94 3.50 0.44 15.53
CA PHE A 94 4.37 0.41 14.36
C PHE A 94 4.45 -1.04 13.88
N ILE A 95 3.67 -1.35 12.83
CA ILE A 95 3.56 -2.71 12.30
C ILE A 95 4.67 -3.01 11.30
N ARG A 96 5.20 -4.24 11.34
CA ARG A 96 6.03 -4.81 10.30
C ARG A 96 5.34 -6.03 9.69
N THR A 97 5.34 -6.13 8.37
CA THR A 97 4.69 -7.24 7.65
C THR A 97 5.39 -8.60 7.88
N THR A 98 6.62 -8.61 8.35
CA THR A 98 7.35 -9.82 8.76
C THR A 98 6.91 -10.38 10.13
N GLU A 99 6.06 -9.66 10.88
CA GLU A 99 5.61 -10.11 12.21
C GLU A 99 4.67 -11.31 12.12
N GLN A 100 4.82 -12.26 13.05
CA GLN A 100 3.98 -13.46 13.10
C GLN A 100 2.48 -13.15 13.28
N ARG A 101 2.12 -12.07 13.96
CA ARG A 101 0.72 -11.64 14.07
C ARG A 101 0.14 -11.24 12.71
N HIS A 102 0.95 -10.64 11.84
CA HIS A 102 0.54 -10.21 10.51
C HIS A 102 0.41 -11.39 9.56
N ILE A 103 1.39 -12.30 9.56
CA ILE A 103 1.36 -13.54 8.77
C ILE A 103 0.06 -14.31 9.06
N LYS A 104 -0.32 -14.46 10.34
CA LYS A 104 -1.57 -15.10 10.74
C LYS A 104 -2.82 -14.38 10.22
N ALA A 105 -2.83 -13.05 10.27
CA ALA A 105 -3.93 -12.24 9.73
C ALA A 105 -4.06 -12.41 8.21
N CYS A 106 -2.95 -12.38 7.46
CA CYS A 106 -2.91 -12.60 6.02
C CYS A 106 -3.43 -13.99 5.65
N GLN A 107 -3.00 -15.03 6.38
CA GLN A 107 -3.50 -16.39 6.20
C GLN A 107 -5.00 -16.51 6.49
N ALA A 108 -5.51 -15.83 7.53
CA ALA A 108 -6.93 -15.86 7.87
C ALA A 108 -7.81 -15.15 6.83
N ILE A 109 -7.41 -13.97 6.35
CA ILE A 109 -8.17 -13.28 5.30
C ILE A 109 -8.13 -14.09 4.00
N TRP A 110 -6.99 -14.70 3.64
CA TRP A 110 -6.90 -15.60 2.50
C TRP A 110 -7.91 -16.74 2.60
N THR A 111 -7.97 -17.43 3.74
CA THR A 111 -8.95 -18.50 3.97
C THR A 111 -10.40 -17.99 3.84
N ALA A 112 -10.69 -16.77 4.31
CA ALA A 112 -12.02 -16.17 4.16
C ALA A 112 -12.37 -15.92 2.67
N LEU A 113 -11.43 -15.41 1.88
CA LEU A 113 -11.59 -15.17 0.44
C LEU A 113 -11.70 -16.46 -0.40
N VAL A 114 -11.03 -17.54 0.03
CA VAL A 114 -11.25 -18.87 -0.55
C VAL A 114 -12.65 -19.38 -0.21
N LYS A 115 -13.09 -19.22 1.04
CA LYS A 115 -14.41 -19.68 1.50
C LYS A 115 -15.56 -18.93 0.84
N SER A 116 -15.40 -17.65 0.48
CA SER A 116 -16.39 -16.89 -0.29
C SER A 116 -16.47 -17.30 -1.76
N GLY A 117 -15.51 -18.09 -2.24
CA GLY A 117 -15.41 -18.54 -3.64
C GLY A 117 -14.79 -17.51 -4.58
N ASP A 118 -14.15 -16.46 -4.03
CA ASP A 118 -13.54 -15.40 -4.84
C ASP A 118 -12.04 -15.60 -5.10
N ILE A 119 -11.38 -16.54 -4.42
CA ILE A 119 -10.05 -17.01 -4.84
C ILE A 119 -10.18 -18.31 -5.61
N TYR A 120 -9.56 -18.38 -6.79
CA TYR A 120 -9.44 -19.60 -7.58
C TYR A 120 -8.02 -19.73 -8.14
N LEU A 121 -7.56 -20.96 -8.37
CA LEU A 121 -6.31 -21.22 -9.06
C LEU A 121 -6.53 -21.08 -10.57
N GLY A 122 -5.71 -20.28 -11.22
CA GLY A 122 -5.63 -20.17 -12.67
C GLY A 122 -4.17 -20.06 -13.09
N SER A 123 -3.94 -19.51 -14.26
CA SER A 123 -2.60 -19.27 -14.78
C SER A 123 -2.51 -17.93 -15.48
N TYR A 124 -1.37 -17.26 -15.31
CA TYR A 124 -1.00 -16.12 -16.13
C TYR A 124 -0.26 -16.66 -17.35
N ALA A 125 -0.82 -16.46 -18.54
CA ALA A 125 -0.29 -16.99 -19.77
C ALA A 125 0.00 -15.84 -20.74
N GLY A 126 1.23 -15.72 -21.20
CA GLY A 126 1.65 -14.63 -22.08
C GLY A 126 2.97 -14.89 -22.77
N TRP A 127 3.24 -14.10 -23.80
CA TRP A 127 4.48 -14.18 -24.54
C TRP A 127 5.58 -13.44 -23.79
N TYR A 128 6.56 -14.17 -23.29
CA TYR A 128 7.68 -13.63 -22.52
C TYR A 128 8.94 -13.59 -23.38
N SER A 129 9.64 -12.46 -23.36
CA SER A 129 10.99 -12.35 -23.91
C SER A 129 11.99 -12.43 -22.77
N VAL A 130 12.80 -13.50 -22.76
CA VAL A 130 13.91 -13.63 -21.79
C VAL A 130 14.92 -12.49 -21.96
N ARG A 131 15.14 -12.03 -23.19
CA ARG A 131 16.09 -10.96 -23.49
C ARG A 131 15.63 -9.59 -22.98
N ASP A 132 14.33 -9.32 -23.09
CA ASP A 132 13.74 -8.04 -22.67
C ASP A 132 13.20 -8.09 -21.24
N GLU A 133 13.23 -9.27 -20.61
CA GLU A 133 12.63 -9.60 -19.32
C GLU A 133 11.16 -9.13 -19.20
N ALA A 134 10.41 -9.19 -20.30
CA ALA A 134 9.08 -8.57 -20.41
C ALA A 134 8.04 -9.52 -21.02
N PHE A 135 6.81 -9.41 -20.52
CA PHE A 135 5.63 -10.01 -21.12
C PHE A 135 5.04 -9.08 -22.18
N PHE A 136 4.60 -9.67 -23.29
CA PHE A 136 3.95 -9.02 -24.40
C PHE A 136 2.56 -9.63 -24.60
N ALA A 137 1.56 -8.76 -24.76
CA ALA A 137 0.28 -9.18 -25.28
C ALA A 137 0.42 -9.61 -26.75
N GLU A 138 -0.48 -10.47 -27.23
CA GLU A 138 -0.40 -10.98 -28.61
C GLU A 138 -0.43 -9.86 -29.67
N GLY A 139 -1.10 -8.74 -29.38
CA GLY A 139 -1.15 -7.56 -30.24
C GLY A 139 0.12 -6.71 -30.26
N GLU A 140 1.06 -6.94 -29.33
CA GLU A 140 2.34 -6.21 -29.26
C GLU A 140 3.45 -6.94 -30.03
N LEU A 141 3.21 -8.17 -30.48
CA LEU A 141 4.20 -8.96 -31.20
C LEU A 141 4.30 -8.53 -32.67
N ILE A 142 5.52 -8.53 -33.20
CA ILE A 142 5.80 -8.25 -34.62
C ILE A 142 6.30 -9.50 -35.33
N ASN A 143 6.27 -9.49 -36.66
CA ASN A 143 6.87 -10.57 -37.46
C ASN A 143 8.39 -10.35 -37.57
N GLY A 144 9.16 -11.37 -37.19
CA GLY A 144 10.60 -11.46 -37.36
C GLY A 144 11.01 -11.78 -38.80
N GLU A 145 12.31 -11.83 -39.04
CA GLU A 145 12.89 -11.97 -40.39
C GLU A 145 12.50 -13.30 -41.08
N PHE A 146 12.19 -14.34 -40.33
CA PHE A 146 11.82 -15.66 -40.86
C PHE A 146 10.32 -15.99 -40.68
N GLY A 147 9.49 -14.98 -40.38
CA GLY A 147 8.04 -15.11 -40.23
C GLY A 147 7.58 -15.59 -38.85
N GLU A 148 8.49 -15.75 -37.89
CA GLU A 148 8.20 -16.01 -36.48
C GLU A 148 7.70 -14.75 -35.77
N ARG A 149 6.86 -14.90 -34.74
CA ARG A 149 6.46 -13.76 -33.90
C ARG A 149 7.60 -13.47 -32.91
N VAL A 150 8.01 -12.21 -32.81
CA VAL A 150 9.05 -11.72 -31.92
C VAL A 150 8.57 -10.50 -31.14
N ALA A 151 9.24 -10.17 -30.04
CA ALA A 151 9.01 -8.92 -29.33
C ALA A 151 9.31 -7.72 -30.27
N PRO A 152 8.78 -6.52 -30.01
CA PRO A 152 9.11 -5.30 -30.76
C PRO A 152 10.61 -5.01 -30.87
N SER A 153 11.40 -5.51 -29.91
CA SER A 153 12.86 -5.42 -29.89
C SER A 153 13.55 -6.37 -30.89
N GLY A 154 12.82 -7.29 -31.52
CA GLY A 154 13.35 -8.42 -32.29
C GLY A 154 13.81 -9.61 -31.42
N ALA A 155 13.36 -9.71 -30.17
CA ALA A 155 13.73 -10.82 -29.28
C ALA A 155 12.84 -12.04 -29.53
N SER A 156 13.44 -13.24 -29.42
CA SER A 156 12.66 -14.48 -29.33
C SER A 156 11.74 -14.42 -28.12
N ILE A 157 10.48 -14.78 -28.34
CA ILE A 157 9.47 -14.90 -27.30
C ILE A 157 9.16 -16.38 -27.05
N GLU A 158 8.80 -16.69 -25.82
CA GLU A 158 8.27 -17.99 -25.42
C GLU A 158 6.93 -17.79 -24.72
N TRP A 159 6.00 -18.73 -24.93
CA TRP A 159 4.77 -18.72 -24.16
C TRP A 159 5.07 -19.23 -22.76
N VAL A 160 4.95 -18.36 -21.76
CA VAL A 160 5.14 -18.71 -20.35
C VAL A 160 3.78 -18.72 -19.68
N GLU A 161 3.47 -19.85 -19.04
CA GLU A 161 2.28 -20.04 -18.23
C GLU A 161 2.71 -20.27 -16.78
N GLU A 162 2.52 -19.26 -15.93
CA GLU A 162 2.79 -19.38 -14.50
C GLU A 162 1.48 -19.59 -13.73
N PRO A 163 1.37 -20.64 -12.90
CA PRO A 163 0.21 -20.81 -12.04
C PRO A 163 0.13 -19.62 -11.08
N SER A 164 -1.08 -19.11 -10.88
CA SER A 164 -1.37 -18.08 -9.90
C SER A 164 -2.78 -18.24 -9.37
N TYR A 165 -2.96 -18.00 -8.09
CA TYR A 165 -4.26 -17.70 -7.54
C TYR A 165 -4.74 -16.33 -8.02
N PHE A 166 -6.01 -16.25 -8.40
CA PHE A 166 -6.69 -15.04 -8.83
C PHE A 166 -7.85 -14.75 -7.89
N PHE A 167 -7.99 -13.47 -7.55
CA PHE A 167 -9.17 -12.92 -6.90
C PHE A 167 -10.15 -12.44 -7.97
N ARG A 168 -11.43 -12.83 -7.84
CA ARG A 168 -12.54 -12.53 -8.77
C ARG A 168 -12.99 -11.07 -8.73
N LEU A 169 -12.07 -10.14 -8.87
CA LEU A 169 -12.33 -8.70 -8.77
C LEU A 169 -13.39 -8.22 -9.78
N SER A 170 -13.50 -8.87 -10.94
CA SER A 170 -14.54 -8.57 -11.94
C SER A 170 -15.96 -8.64 -11.37
N ARG A 171 -16.23 -9.58 -10.46
CA ARG A 171 -17.54 -9.75 -9.79
C ARG A 171 -17.87 -8.61 -8.83
N TRP A 172 -16.86 -7.88 -8.38
CA TRP A 172 -17.00 -6.81 -7.40
C TRP A 172 -17.29 -5.44 -8.02
N GLN A 173 -17.36 -5.33 -9.35
CA GLN A 173 -17.63 -4.06 -10.03
C GLN A 173 -18.94 -3.40 -9.56
N GLN A 174 -20.09 -4.09 -9.66
CA GLN A 174 -21.38 -3.51 -9.25
C GLN A 174 -21.47 -3.31 -7.72
N PRO A 175 -21.09 -4.28 -6.87
CA PRO A 175 -21.08 -4.07 -5.42
C PRO A 175 -20.26 -2.85 -4.97
N LEU A 176 -19.12 -2.59 -5.61
CA LEU A 176 -18.29 -1.41 -5.32
C LEU A 176 -18.98 -0.12 -5.75
N LEU A 177 -19.60 -0.08 -6.94
CA LEU A 177 -20.35 1.10 -7.40
C LEU A 177 -21.50 1.44 -6.46
N ASP A 178 -22.27 0.43 -6.05
CA ASP A 178 -23.36 0.59 -5.07
C ASP A 178 -22.82 1.09 -3.73
N PHE A 179 -21.65 0.62 -3.30
CA PHE A 179 -20.98 1.07 -2.09
C PHE A 179 -20.58 2.55 -2.19
N TYR A 180 -19.98 2.99 -3.30
CA TYR A 180 -19.60 4.39 -3.49
C TYR A 180 -20.80 5.35 -3.56
N GLU A 181 -21.94 4.88 -4.06
CA GLU A 181 -23.19 5.65 -4.08
C GLU A 181 -23.78 5.82 -2.68
N LYS A 182 -23.81 4.73 -1.90
CA LYS A 182 -24.29 4.75 -0.50
C LYS A 182 -23.37 5.53 0.45
N HIS A 183 -22.08 5.58 0.14
CA HIS A 183 -21.05 6.22 0.96
C HIS A 183 -20.32 7.32 0.17
N PRO A 184 -20.95 8.49 -0.08
CA PRO A 184 -20.37 9.54 -0.92
C PRO A 184 -19.05 10.11 -0.39
N HIS A 185 -18.79 10.01 0.92
CA HIS A 185 -17.58 10.46 1.58
C HIS A 185 -16.53 9.37 1.82
N PHE A 186 -16.72 8.17 1.26
CA PHE A 186 -15.75 7.08 1.35
C PHE A 186 -14.41 7.45 0.70
N ILE A 187 -14.41 8.15 -0.44
CA ILE A 187 -13.18 8.56 -1.12
C ILE A 187 -13.11 10.08 -1.13
N LEU A 188 -12.03 10.63 -0.58
CA LEU A 188 -11.75 12.06 -0.60
C LEU A 188 -10.33 12.35 -1.13
N PRO A 189 -10.12 13.50 -1.78
CA PRO A 189 -11.13 14.50 -2.19
C PRO A 189 -12.03 14.01 -3.34
N GLU A 190 -13.09 14.77 -3.65
CA GLU A 190 -14.11 14.38 -4.65
C GLU A 190 -13.51 14.12 -6.05
N THR A 191 -12.47 14.84 -6.44
CA THR A 191 -11.73 14.60 -7.69
C THR A 191 -11.20 13.17 -7.78
N ARG A 192 -10.64 12.65 -6.68
CA ARG A 192 -10.15 11.28 -6.55
C ARG A 192 -11.27 10.25 -6.55
N ARG A 193 -12.41 10.57 -5.94
CA ARG A 193 -13.62 9.73 -6.03
C ARG A 193 -14.05 9.55 -7.49
N ASN A 194 -14.11 10.64 -8.25
CA ASN A 194 -14.54 10.60 -9.65
C ASN A 194 -13.59 9.77 -10.53
N GLU A 195 -12.28 9.86 -10.28
CA GLU A 195 -11.28 9.01 -10.94
C GLU A 195 -11.51 7.51 -10.65
N VAL A 196 -11.71 7.14 -9.38
CA VAL A 196 -11.95 5.74 -8.98
C VAL A 196 -13.26 5.21 -9.55
N VAL A 197 -14.35 5.98 -9.44
CA VAL A 197 -15.66 5.59 -9.98
C VAL A 197 -15.59 5.40 -11.50
N SER A 198 -14.90 6.30 -12.21
CA SER A 198 -14.72 6.19 -13.66
C SER A 198 -13.91 4.95 -14.04
N PHE A 199 -12.85 4.65 -13.30
CA PHE A 199 -12.06 3.44 -13.48
C PHE A 199 -12.90 2.17 -13.30
N VAL A 200 -13.67 2.07 -12.21
CA VAL A 200 -14.52 0.90 -11.94
C VAL A 200 -15.63 0.75 -12.98
N LYS A 201 -16.22 1.86 -13.47
CA LYS A 201 -17.18 1.84 -14.58
C LYS A 201 -16.58 1.35 -15.90
N GLY A 202 -15.27 1.49 -16.09
CA GLY A 202 -14.55 1.01 -17.27
C GLY A 202 -14.41 -0.51 -17.35
N GLY A 203 -14.73 -1.24 -16.27
CA GLY A 203 -14.61 -2.69 -16.18
C GLY A 203 -13.45 -3.12 -15.28
N LEU A 204 -13.69 -4.13 -14.43
CA LEU A 204 -12.66 -4.74 -13.59
C LEU A 204 -12.28 -6.13 -14.13
N GLN A 205 -10.98 -6.42 -14.10
CA GLN A 205 -10.42 -7.74 -14.42
C GLN A 205 -9.98 -8.44 -13.14
N ASP A 206 -9.98 -9.77 -13.18
CA ASP A 206 -9.54 -10.60 -12.05
C ASP A 206 -8.06 -10.35 -11.73
N LEU A 207 -7.75 -10.31 -10.44
CA LEU A 207 -6.46 -9.87 -9.92
C LEU A 207 -5.63 -11.07 -9.49
N SER A 208 -4.43 -11.24 -10.04
CA SER A 208 -3.48 -12.23 -9.53
C SER A 208 -3.03 -11.87 -8.11
N VAL A 209 -3.33 -12.74 -7.14
CA VAL A 209 -3.06 -12.56 -5.70
C VAL A 209 -1.99 -13.51 -5.14
N SER A 210 -1.26 -14.22 -6.00
CA SER A 210 -0.09 -15.01 -5.57
C SER A 210 1.08 -14.93 -6.56
N ARG A 211 2.27 -15.34 -6.13
CA ARG A 211 3.47 -15.49 -6.97
C ARG A 211 4.20 -16.79 -6.65
N THR A 212 4.89 -17.34 -7.64
CA THR A 212 5.75 -18.55 -7.52
C THR A 212 7.23 -18.26 -7.83
N SER A 213 7.50 -17.14 -8.51
CA SER A 213 8.83 -16.78 -9.03
C SER A 213 9.85 -16.34 -7.97
N PHE A 214 9.41 -16.04 -6.75
CA PHE A 214 10.28 -15.69 -5.63
C PHE A 214 9.69 -16.16 -4.30
N ARG A 215 10.50 -16.17 -3.23
CA ARG A 215 10.13 -16.77 -1.93
C ARG A 215 9.94 -15.77 -0.79
N TRP A 216 10.36 -14.51 -0.95
CA TRP A 216 10.25 -13.50 0.09
C TRP A 216 8.83 -12.89 0.17
N GLY A 217 7.93 -13.58 0.89
CA GLY A 217 6.55 -13.15 1.12
C GLY A 217 5.78 -14.10 2.05
N VAL A 218 4.53 -13.74 2.38
CA VAL A 218 3.66 -14.58 3.21
C VAL A 218 3.25 -15.84 2.44
N PRO A 219 3.45 -17.05 2.97
CA PRO A 219 3.07 -18.28 2.28
C PRO A 219 1.55 -18.43 2.18
N VAL A 220 1.07 -18.91 1.03
CA VAL A 220 -0.34 -19.27 0.83
C VAL A 220 -0.69 -20.49 1.71
N PRO A 221 -1.77 -20.44 2.50
CA PRO A 221 -2.23 -21.59 3.28
C PRO A 221 -2.44 -22.82 2.39
N CYS A 222 -1.88 -23.96 2.82
CA CYS A 222 -1.98 -25.24 2.12
C CYS A 222 -1.29 -25.31 0.74
N ASP A 223 -0.56 -24.27 0.31
CA ASP A 223 0.28 -24.31 -0.89
C ASP A 223 1.56 -23.50 -0.71
N ASN A 224 2.62 -24.16 -0.23
CA ASN A 224 3.92 -23.53 0.01
C ASN A 224 4.67 -23.17 -1.28
N ASN A 225 4.19 -23.56 -2.46
CA ASN A 225 4.79 -23.12 -3.70
C ASN A 225 4.46 -21.67 -4.01
N HIS A 226 3.36 -21.16 -3.45
CA HIS A 226 2.87 -19.81 -3.65
C HIS A 226 3.11 -18.93 -2.43
N ILE A 227 3.49 -17.68 -2.70
CA ILE A 227 3.42 -16.59 -1.73
C ILE A 227 2.31 -15.63 -2.11
N MET A 228 1.70 -14.98 -1.12
CA MET A 228 0.68 -13.97 -1.32
C MET A 228 1.28 -12.76 -2.03
N TYR A 229 0.47 -12.19 -2.91
CA TYR A 229 0.80 -10.94 -3.58
C TYR A 229 0.85 -9.79 -2.57
N VAL A 230 1.86 -8.93 -2.74
CA VAL A 230 2.18 -7.84 -1.80
C VAL A 230 0.98 -6.97 -1.43
N TRP A 231 0.03 -6.69 -2.32
CA TRP A 231 -1.11 -5.85 -1.94
C TRP A 231 -2.12 -6.55 -1.03
N LEU A 232 -2.32 -7.87 -1.14
CA LEU A 232 -3.20 -8.58 -0.21
C LEU A 232 -2.55 -8.67 1.17
N ASP A 233 -1.25 -8.93 1.21
CA ASP A 233 -0.42 -8.91 2.41
C ASP A 233 -0.43 -7.51 3.06
N ALA A 234 0.09 -6.51 2.34
CA ALA A 234 0.23 -5.14 2.80
C ALA A 234 -1.09 -4.53 3.25
N LEU A 235 -2.19 -4.67 2.51
CA LEU A 235 -3.48 -4.09 2.93
C LEU A 235 -4.03 -4.72 4.23
N THR A 236 -3.67 -5.98 4.53
CA THR A 236 -4.11 -6.68 5.74
C THR A 236 -3.45 -6.13 7.01
N ASN A 237 -2.44 -5.25 6.90
CA ASN A 237 -1.81 -4.62 8.05
C ASN A 237 -2.84 -3.86 8.91
N TYR A 238 -3.83 -3.24 8.26
CA TYR A 238 -4.88 -2.46 8.92
C TYR A 238 -5.76 -3.31 9.83
N LEU A 239 -6.06 -4.54 9.41
CA LEU A 239 -6.78 -5.52 10.24
C LEU A 239 -5.90 -6.08 11.35
N THR A 240 -4.63 -6.35 11.03
CA THR A 240 -3.67 -6.92 11.98
C THR A 240 -3.51 -6.01 13.20
N ALA A 241 -3.40 -4.71 12.97
CA ALA A 241 -3.25 -3.72 14.02
C ALA A 241 -4.43 -3.74 15.01
N THR A 242 -5.65 -4.02 14.54
CA THR A 242 -6.83 -4.12 15.41
C THR A 242 -7.01 -5.51 16.03
N GLY A 243 -6.05 -6.43 15.85
CA GLY A 243 -6.04 -7.76 16.47
C GLY A 243 -6.81 -8.84 15.70
N TYR A 244 -7.14 -8.60 14.42
CA TYR A 244 -7.58 -9.68 13.53
C TYR A 244 -6.48 -10.76 13.40
N PRO A 245 -6.82 -12.07 13.33
CA PRO A 245 -8.15 -12.66 13.17
C PRO A 245 -8.86 -13.07 14.47
N GLU A 246 -8.39 -12.63 15.64
CA GLU A 246 -8.93 -13.07 16.93
C GLU A 246 -10.38 -12.58 17.12
N PRO A 247 -11.39 -13.47 17.16
CA PRO A 247 -12.81 -13.08 17.12
C PRO A 247 -13.28 -12.22 18.31
N LEU A 248 -12.56 -12.29 19.43
CA LEU A 248 -12.85 -11.57 20.67
C LEU A 248 -11.85 -10.43 20.93
N SER A 249 -11.10 -10.00 19.92
CA SER A 249 -10.22 -8.84 20.06
C SER A 249 -11.04 -7.60 20.45
N VAL A 250 -10.81 -7.11 21.67
CA VAL A 250 -11.39 -5.85 22.16
C VAL A 250 -10.97 -4.70 21.24
N SER A 251 -9.74 -4.74 20.72
CA SER A 251 -9.24 -3.72 19.80
C SER A 251 -9.98 -3.75 18.46
N PHE A 252 -10.39 -4.93 17.98
CA PHE A 252 -11.12 -5.07 16.71
C PHE A 252 -12.51 -4.46 16.85
N GLN A 253 -13.22 -4.82 17.92
CA GLN A 253 -14.56 -4.29 18.20
C GLN A 253 -14.56 -2.79 18.47
N ARG A 254 -13.45 -2.26 19.00
CA ARG A 254 -13.31 -0.85 19.37
C ARG A 254 -12.84 0.03 18.22
N PHE A 255 -11.96 -0.45 17.34
CA PHE A 255 -11.31 0.41 16.34
C PHE A 255 -11.58 0.02 14.89
N TRP A 256 -12.22 -1.12 14.62
CA TRP A 256 -12.62 -1.51 13.27
C TRP A 256 -14.12 -1.26 13.02
N PRO A 257 -14.52 -0.68 11.87
CA PRO A 257 -13.71 -0.27 10.72
C PRO A 257 -12.84 0.97 10.96
N ALA A 258 -11.76 1.12 10.18
CA ALA A 258 -10.93 2.31 10.27
C ALA A 258 -11.72 3.58 9.91
N THR A 259 -11.57 4.62 10.72
CA THR A 259 -12.22 5.92 10.50
C THR A 259 -11.61 6.63 9.29
N VAL A 260 -10.28 6.57 9.13
CA VAL A 260 -9.62 7.11 7.93
C VAL A 260 -8.31 6.40 7.61
N HIS A 261 -8.17 5.97 6.35
CA HIS A 261 -6.88 5.66 5.74
C HIS A 261 -6.37 6.88 4.99
N VAL A 262 -5.21 7.40 5.37
CA VAL A 262 -4.56 8.49 4.63
C VAL A 262 -3.50 7.89 3.73
N VAL A 263 -3.56 8.17 2.44
CA VAL A 263 -2.68 7.57 1.43
C VAL A 263 -2.21 8.58 0.39
N GLY A 264 -1.12 8.26 -0.30
CA GLY A 264 -0.75 8.97 -1.53
C GLY A 264 -1.67 8.60 -2.69
N LYS A 265 -1.91 9.54 -3.62
CA LYS A 265 -2.73 9.31 -4.82
C LYS A 265 -2.28 8.12 -5.69
N ASP A 266 -1.00 7.75 -5.63
CA ASP A 266 -0.41 6.62 -6.37
C ASP A 266 -0.93 5.25 -5.93
N ILE A 267 -1.33 5.12 -4.66
CA ILE A 267 -1.83 3.85 -4.10
C ILE A 267 -3.34 3.87 -3.86
N LEU A 268 -4.04 4.91 -4.31
CA LEU A 268 -5.49 5.07 -4.11
C LEU A 268 -6.29 3.89 -4.66
N ARG A 269 -5.96 3.38 -5.85
CA ARG A 269 -6.71 2.26 -6.46
C ARG A 269 -6.67 1.00 -5.60
N PHE A 270 -5.53 0.71 -4.96
CA PHE A 270 -5.41 -0.44 -4.06
C PHE A 270 -6.34 -0.27 -2.84
N HIS A 271 -6.44 0.94 -2.28
CA HIS A 271 -7.21 1.24 -1.08
C HIS A 271 -8.71 1.46 -1.34
N ALA A 272 -9.07 1.94 -2.52
CA ALA A 272 -10.45 2.29 -2.86
C ALA A 272 -11.15 1.23 -3.72
N VAL A 273 -10.42 0.29 -4.33
CA VAL A 273 -11.01 -0.78 -5.17
C VAL A 273 -10.69 -2.17 -4.61
N TYR A 274 -9.40 -2.51 -4.47
CA TYR A 274 -9.02 -3.88 -4.08
C TYR A 274 -9.34 -4.14 -2.62
N TRP A 275 -8.99 -3.19 -1.75
CA TRP A 275 -9.22 -3.31 -0.32
C TRP A 275 -10.70 -3.51 0.05
N PRO A 276 -11.64 -2.64 -0.34
CA PRO A 276 -13.05 -2.87 -0.06
C PRO A 276 -13.57 -4.16 -0.69
N ALA A 277 -13.10 -4.56 -1.88
CA ALA A 277 -13.50 -5.85 -2.46
C ALA A 277 -13.04 -7.05 -1.64
N PHE A 278 -11.79 -7.05 -1.14
CA PHE A 278 -11.29 -8.08 -0.23
C PHE A 278 -12.10 -8.11 1.07
N LEU A 279 -12.33 -6.95 1.68
CA LEU A 279 -13.09 -6.85 2.92
C LEU A 279 -14.52 -7.36 2.76
N MET A 280 -15.25 -6.88 1.74
CA MET A 280 -16.62 -7.30 1.49
C MET A 280 -16.71 -8.80 1.16
N SER A 281 -15.73 -9.35 0.42
CA SER A 281 -15.63 -10.79 0.15
C SER A 281 -15.40 -11.61 1.42
N ALA A 282 -14.57 -11.10 2.33
CA ALA A 282 -14.32 -11.71 3.64
C ALA A 282 -15.46 -11.48 4.66
N GLY A 283 -16.52 -10.74 4.29
CA GLY A 283 -17.62 -10.39 5.19
C GLY A 283 -17.24 -9.35 6.26
N ILE A 284 -16.20 -8.55 6.01
CA ILE A 284 -15.68 -7.52 6.89
C ILE A 284 -16.14 -6.15 6.38
N THR A 285 -16.56 -5.27 7.29
CA THR A 285 -16.99 -3.91 6.95
C THR A 285 -15.81 -3.09 6.40
N PRO A 286 -15.96 -2.44 5.22
CA PRO A 286 -14.98 -1.49 4.69
C PRO A 286 -14.71 -0.30 5.61
N PRO A 287 -13.55 0.38 5.46
CA PRO A 287 -13.25 1.59 6.21
C PRO A 287 -14.23 2.72 5.88
N GLU A 288 -14.42 3.67 6.81
CA GLU A 288 -15.34 4.79 6.62
C GLU A 288 -14.85 5.77 5.55
N ARG A 289 -13.51 5.94 5.45
CA ARG A 289 -12.89 6.90 4.54
C ARG A 289 -11.49 6.49 4.09
N VAL A 290 -11.19 6.78 2.84
CA VAL A 290 -9.85 6.83 2.24
C VAL A 290 -9.61 8.26 1.76
N PHE A 291 -8.59 8.91 2.31
CA PHE A 291 -8.15 10.23 1.87
C PHE A 291 -6.85 10.10 1.07
N ALA A 292 -6.87 10.49 -0.21
CA ALA A 292 -5.71 10.46 -1.08
C ALA A 292 -5.12 11.87 -1.28
N HIS A 293 -3.96 12.12 -0.69
CA HIS A 293 -3.24 13.39 -0.85
C HIS A 293 -2.34 13.41 -2.10
N GLY A 294 -1.94 14.62 -2.51
CA GLY A 294 -0.99 14.83 -3.60
C GLY A 294 0.47 14.54 -3.20
N TRP A 295 1.38 14.71 -4.16
CA TRP A 295 2.81 14.51 -3.93
C TRP A 295 3.50 15.80 -3.53
N TRP A 296 4.61 15.65 -2.80
CA TRP A 296 5.64 16.68 -2.74
C TRP A 296 6.62 16.48 -3.90
N THR A 297 6.80 17.52 -4.68
CA THR A 297 7.88 17.66 -5.66
C THR A 297 9.00 18.51 -5.07
N VAL A 298 10.20 18.43 -5.64
CA VAL A 298 11.32 19.32 -5.30
C VAL A 298 11.65 20.08 -6.59
N GLU A 299 11.54 21.40 -6.55
CA GLU A 299 11.67 22.28 -7.72
C GLU A 299 10.82 21.85 -8.93
N GLY A 300 9.61 21.36 -8.67
CA GLY A 300 8.67 20.89 -9.70
C GLY A 300 8.94 19.49 -10.26
N GLN A 301 10.00 18.80 -9.79
CA GLN A 301 10.30 17.43 -10.18
C GLN A 301 9.92 16.42 -9.09
N LYS A 302 9.45 15.23 -9.50
CA LYS A 302 9.22 14.14 -8.57
C LYS A 302 10.54 13.74 -7.91
N MET A 303 10.53 13.55 -6.59
CA MET A 303 11.69 13.03 -5.88
C MET A 303 12.05 11.64 -6.39
N SER A 304 13.29 11.45 -6.81
CA SER A 304 13.83 10.15 -7.19
C SER A 304 15.34 10.13 -7.04
N LYS A 305 15.89 8.96 -6.72
CA LYS A 305 17.33 8.77 -6.62
C LYS A 305 18.09 9.05 -7.90
N SER A 306 17.54 8.68 -9.06
CA SER A 306 18.20 8.92 -10.35
C SER A 306 18.40 10.42 -10.61
N LEU A 307 17.51 11.26 -10.08
CA LEU A 307 17.59 12.73 -10.19
C LEU A 307 18.36 13.39 -9.04
N HIS A 308 18.85 12.62 -8.06
CA HIS A 308 19.59 13.13 -6.89
C HIS A 308 18.91 14.28 -6.15
N ASN A 309 17.56 14.32 -6.17
CA ASN A 309 16.75 15.40 -5.59
C ASN A 309 15.92 14.92 -4.38
N VAL A 310 16.35 13.85 -3.72
CA VAL A 310 15.66 13.30 -2.55
C VAL A 310 15.97 14.18 -1.34
N VAL A 311 14.92 14.70 -0.70
CA VAL A 311 15.05 15.45 0.56
C VAL A 311 14.97 14.46 1.72
N GLU A 312 16.07 14.35 2.46
CA GLU A 312 16.17 13.51 3.64
C GLU A 312 15.52 14.22 4.85
N PRO A 313 14.49 13.63 5.49
CA PRO A 313 13.77 14.29 6.57
C PRO A 313 14.62 14.54 7.82
N PHE A 314 15.63 13.70 8.09
CA PHE A 314 16.52 13.87 9.24
C PHE A 314 17.29 15.19 9.14
N ASP A 315 17.95 15.42 8.00
CA ASP A 315 18.69 16.64 7.69
C ASP A 315 17.80 17.88 7.74
N LEU A 316 16.56 17.76 7.25
CA LEU A 316 15.59 18.84 7.27
C LEU A 316 15.26 19.28 8.70
N VAL A 317 15.02 18.31 9.60
CA VAL A 317 14.74 18.59 11.02
C VAL A 317 15.98 19.14 11.74
N ASP A 318 17.17 18.60 11.43
CA ASP A 318 18.43 19.10 12.02
C ASP A 318 18.73 20.55 11.62
N LYS A 319 18.41 20.92 10.39
CA LYS A 319 18.66 22.26 9.85
C LYS A 319 17.65 23.30 10.33
N PHE A 320 16.35 22.97 10.34
CA PHE A 320 15.29 23.96 10.51
C PHE A 320 14.47 23.82 11.81
N GLY A 321 14.63 22.71 12.53
CA GLY A 321 13.85 22.40 13.72
C GLY A 321 12.55 21.63 13.42
N LEU A 322 12.15 20.79 14.36
CA LEU A 322 11.04 19.85 14.19
C LEU A 322 9.71 20.56 13.92
N ASP A 323 9.33 21.50 14.77
CA ASP A 323 8.01 22.14 14.68
C ASP A 323 7.89 23.05 13.45
N GLN A 324 8.99 23.68 13.05
CA GLN A 324 9.07 24.48 11.82
C GLN A 324 8.80 23.61 10.59
N VAL A 325 9.46 22.44 10.50
CA VAL A 325 9.24 21.48 9.42
C VAL A 325 7.79 20.98 9.40
N ARG A 326 7.24 20.61 10.57
CA ARG A 326 5.85 20.14 10.68
C ARG A 326 4.86 21.22 10.26
N TYR A 327 5.05 22.45 10.73
CA TYR A 327 4.20 23.58 10.37
C TYR A 327 4.24 23.84 8.87
N PHE A 328 5.44 23.91 8.28
CA PHE A 328 5.61 24.12 6.84
C PHE A 328 4.85 23.07 6.02
N LEU A 329 5.06 21.78 6.32
CA LEU A 329 4.44 20.68 5.58
C LEU A 329 2.90 20.67 5.68
N LEU A 330 2.34 21.16 6.79
CA LEU A 330 0.88 21.23 6.98
C LEU A 330 0.26 22.51 6.42
N ARG A 331 1.05 23.60 6.34
CA ARG A 331 0.56 24.93 5.99
C ARG A 331 0.73 25.28 4.52
N GLU A 332 1.83 24.85 3.90
CA GLU A 332 2.23 25.35 2.58
C GLU A 332 1.32 24.85 1.46
N VAL A 333 0.84 23.60 1.57
CA VAL A 333 0.09 22.94 0.50
C VAL A 333 -1.34 22.67 0.98
N PRO A 334 -2.37 23.13 0.25
CA PRO A 334 -3.74 22.73 0.52
C PRO A 334 -3.86 21.19 0.50
N PHE A 335 -4.34 20.62 1.61
CA PHE A 335 -4.36 19.17 1.77
C PHE A 335 -5.18 18.49 0.66
N GLY A 336 -4.54 17.62 -0.13
CA GLY A 336 -5.12 16.99 -1.32
C GLY A 336 -4.44 17.40 -2.64
N SER A 337 -3.82 18.58 -2.68
CA SER A 337 -3.08 19.08 -3.84
C SER A 337 -1.64 18.57 -3.87
N ASP A 338 -1.03 18.63 -5.06
CA ASP A 338 0.42 18.49 -5.18
C ASP A 338 1.11 19.75 -4.65
N GLY A 339 2.21 19.55 -3.95
CA GLY A 339 3.05 20.60 -3.38
C GLY A 339 4.42 20.63 -4.03
N ASN A 340 5.08 21.78 -3.92
CA ASN A 340 6.48 21.93 -4.30
C ASN A 340 7.31 22.34 -3.08
N PHE A 341 8.28 21.51 -2.72
CA PHE A 341 9.24 21.81 -1.67
C PHE A 341 10.32 22.75 -2.22
N SER A 342 10.60 23.79 -1.46
CA SER A 342 11.71 24.73 -1.67
C SER A 342 12.22 25.18 -0.31
N GLU A 343 13.53 25.11 -0.06
CA GLU A 343 14.10 25.62 1.19
C GLU A 343 13.78 27.10 1.39
N THR A 344 13.75 27.89 0.32
CA THR A 344 13.40 29.32 0.35
C THR A 344 11.96 29.56 0.80
N ALA A 345 11.04 28.61 0.55
CA ALA A 345 9.66 28.72 1.02
C ALA A 345 9.52 28.32 2.50
N LEU A 346 10.49 27.57 3.04
CA LEU A 346 10.50 27.10 4.42
C LEU A 346 11.09 28.14 5.39
N ILE A 347 12.02 28.98 4.92
CA ILE A 347 12.60 30.14 5.63
C ILE A 347 11.61 31.32 5.60
#